data_AF-A0A4R2CRK5-F1
#
_entry.id   AF-A0A4R2CRK5-F1
#
_cell.length_a   1.000
_cell.length_b   1.000
_cell.length_c   1.000
_cell.angle_alpha   90.00
_cell.angle_beta   90.00
_cell.angle_gamma   90.00
#
_symmetry.space_group_name_H-M   'P 1'
#
loop_
_entity.id
_entity.type
_entity.pdbx_description
1 polymer ?
#
loop_
_entity_poly.entity_id
_entity_poly.type
_entity_poly.pdbx_seq_one_letter_code
_entity_poly.pdbx_strand_id
1 'polypeptide(L)' 'MTKIKVANPVVELDGDEMTRIIWQFIKDKLIHPYLDIDLEYYDLGMENRDA' A
#
# COMPACT_ATOMS: atom_id res chain seq x y z
N MET A 1 -5.92 9.05 18.79
CA MET A 1 -7.13 8.33 18.37
C MET A 1 -6.76 6.87 18.22
N THR A 2 -7.65 5.95 18.57
CA THR A 2 -7.47 4.53 18.25
C THR A 2 -7.66 4.34 16.75
N LYS A 3 -6.74 3.63 16.08
CA LYS A 3 -6.89 3.31 14.66
C LYS A 3 -8.08 2.38 14.43
N ILE A 4 -8.73 2.48 13.28
CA ILE A 4 -9.82 1.59 12.89
C ILE A 4 -9.19 0.24 12.51
N LYS A 5 -9.59 -0.83 13.19
CA LYS A 5 -9.09 -2.18 12.92
C LYS A 5 -9.78 -2.76 11.69
N VAL A 6 -9.00 -3.17 10.70
CA VAL A 6 -9.49 -3.88 9.51
C VAL A 6 -9.50 -5.38 9.81
N ALA A 7 -10.63 -6.05 9.52
CA ALA A 7 -10.86 -7.43 9.95
C ALA A 7 -10.04 -8.46 9.15
N ASN A 8 -9.75 -8.17 7.88
CA ASN A 8 -9.07 -9.07 6.96
C ASN A 8 -7.92 -8.33 6.25
N PRO A 9 -6.87 -9.05 5.81
CA PRO A 9 -5.80 -8.44 5.02
C PRO A 9 -6.31 -7.91 3.69
N VAL A 10 -5.60 -6.91 3.16
CA VAL A 10 -5.83 -6.36 1.82
C VAL A 10 -4.58 -6.59 0.98
N VAL A 11 -4.78 -7.09 -0.23
CA VAL A 11 -3.68 -7.24 -1.19
C VAL A 11 -3.33 -5.88 -1.79
N GLU A 12 -2.07 -5.48 -1.65
CA GLU A 12 -1.51 -4.27 -2.22
C GLU A 12 -0.67 -4.63 -3.44
N LEU A 13 -1.03 -4.09 -4.61
CA LEU A 13 -0.30 -4.27 -5.85
C LEU A 13 0.37 -2.94 -6.22
N ASP A 14 1.69 -2.86 -6.06
CA ASP A 14 2.46 -1.63 -6.33
C ASP A 14 2.78 -1.49 -7.82
N GLY A 15 2.95 -0.25 -8.29
CA GLY A 15 3.14 0.08 -9.70
C GLY A 15 4.47 0.77 -10.00
N ASP A 16 4.49 1.56 -11.06
CA ASP A 16 5.70 2.19 -11.60
C ASP A 16 5.67 3.74 -11.55
N GLU A 17 6.84 4.34 -11.76
CA GLU A 17 7.05 5.78 -12.01
C GLU A 17 6.44 6.71 -10.93
N MET A 18 5.74 7.77 -11.35
CA MET A 18 5.12 8.75 -10.45
C MET A 18 3.98 8.16 -9.63
N THR A 19 3.32 7.12 -10.13
CA THR A 19 2.19 6.50 -9.43
C THR A 19 2.64 5.77 -8.16
N ARG A 20 3.80 5.11 -8.20
CA ARG A 20 4.45 4.49 -7.03
C ARG A 20 4.73 5.50 -5.91
N ILE A 21 5.23 6.69 -6.27
CA ILE A 21 5.54 7.76 -5.31
C ILE A 21 4.25 8.33 -4.69
N ILE A 22 3.24 8.60 -5.52
CA ILE A 22 1.94 9.10 -5.03
C ILE A 22 1.28 8.06 -4.14
N TRP A 23 1.37 6.77 -4.49
CA TRP A 23 0.82 5.67 -3.71
C TRP A 23 1.42 5.60 -2.31
N GLN A 24 2.74 5.75 -2.18
CA GLN A 24 3.39 5.86 -0.88
C GLN A 24 2.85 7.04 -0.05
N PHE A 25 2.67 8.21 -0.67
CA PHE A 25 2.10 9.37 0.03
C PHE A 25 0.66 9.17 0.48
N ILE A 26 -0.17 8.48 -0.30
CA ILE A 26 -1.53 8.11 0.08
C ILE A 26 -1.48 7.20 1.31
N LYS A 27 -0.64 6.17 1.30
CA LYS A 27 -0.51 5.26 2.44
C LYS A 27 -0.09 5.99 3.71
N ASP A 28 0.94 6.83 3.63
CA ASP A 28 1.50 7.52 4.78
C ASP A 28 0.60 8.60 5.36
N LYS A 29 -0.09 9.37 4.49
CA LYS A 29 -0.89 10.52 4.92
C LYS A 29 -2.34 10.18 5.17
N LEU A 30 -2.90 9.21 4.46
CA LEU A 30 -4.35 8.98 4.38
C LEU A 30 -4.79 7.59 4.86
N ILE A 31 -3.88 6.61 4.99
CA ILE A 31 -4.23 5.23 5.39
C ILE A 31 -3.65 4.90 6.76
N HIS A 32 -2.32 4.78 6.88
CA HIS A 32 -1.64 4.33 8.11
C HIS A 32 -1.92 5.18 9.37
N PRO A 33 -2.19 6.49 9.29
CA PRO A 33 -2.58 7.27 10.47
C PRO A 33 -3.94 6.87 11.05
N TYR A 34 -4.82 6.27 10.23
CA TYR A 34 -6.22 6.05 10.57
C TYR A 34 -6.60 4.57 10.66
N LEU A 35 -5.94 3.70 9.90
CA LEU A 35 -6.24 2.27 9.82
C LEU A 35 -5.13 1.42 10.45
N ASP A 36 -5.54 0.43 11.24
CA ASP A 36 -4.74 -0.73 11.63
C ASP A 36 -5.11 -1.86 10.67
N ILE A 37 -4.30 -2.00 9.61
CA ILE A 37 -4.58 -2.83 8.44
C ILE A 37 -3.36 -3.67 8.12
N ASP A 38 -3.62 -4.93 7.78
CA ASP A 38 -2.61 -5.84 7.25
C ASP A 38 -2.60 -5.75 5.72
N LEU A 39 -1.43 -5.51 5.14
CA LEU A 39 -1.25 -5.33 3.70
C LEU A 39 -0.35 -6.44 3.16
N GLU A 40 -0.93 -7.30 2.32
CA GLU A 40 -0.17 -8.30 1.56
C GLU A 40 0.42 -7.64 0.31
N TYR A 41 1.68 -7.24 0.41
CA TYR A 41 2.36 -6.46 -0.62
C TYR A 41 2.91 -7.33 -1.76
N TYR A 42 2.64 -6.92 -3.00
CA TYR A 42 3.23 -7.47 -4.21
C TYR A 42 3.69 -6.31 -5.11
N ASP A 43 4.96 -6.34 -5.50
CA ASP A 43 5.52 -5.35 -6.43
C ASP A 43 5.17 -5.77 -7.87
N LEU A 44 4.31 -5.01 -8.54
CA LEU A 44 4.04 -5.18 -9.97
C LEU A 44 4.78 -4.14 -10.81
N GLY A 45 5.88 -3.58 -10.31
CA GLY A 45 6.79 -2.79 -11.12
C GLY A 45 7.37 -3.62 -12.27
N MET A 46 7.63 -2.99 -13.41
CA MET A 46 8.14 -3.67 -14.61
C MET A 46 9.40 -4.50 -14.33
N GLU A 47 10.35 -3.93 -13.58
CA GLU A 47 11.60 -4.62 -13.22
C GLU A 47 11.37 -5.88 -12.39
N ASN A 48 10.38 -5.86 -11.47
CA ASN A 48 10.06 -7.03 -10.65
C ASN A 48 9.26 -8.09 -11.43
N ARG A 49 8.49 -7.68 -12.45
CA ARG A 49 7.74 -8.60 -13.32
C ARG A 49 8.63 -9.30 -14.35
N ASP A 50 9.69 -8.63 -14.80
CA ASP A 50 10.59 -9.16 -15.83
C ASP A 50 11.77 -9.99 -15.25
N ALA A 51 11.91 -10.05 -13.92
CA ALA A 51 13.01 -10.72 -13.21
C ALA A 51 12.96 -12.26 -13.23
#